data_AF-A0A835R5B7-F1
#
_entry.id   AF-A0A835R5B7-F1
#
_cell.length_a   1.000
_cell.length_b   1.000
_cell.length_c   1.000
_cell.angle_alpha   90.00
_cell.angle_beta   90.00
_cell.angle_gamma   90.00
#
_symmetry.space_group_name_H-M   'P 1'
#
loop_
_entity.id
_entity.type
_entity.pdbx_description
1 polymer ?
#
loop_
_entity_poly.entity_id
_entity_poly.type
_entity_poly.pdbx_seq_one_letter_code
_entity_poly.pdbx_strand_id
1 'polypeptide(L)'
;MQPNEELRHSDVESLLSSKPKMLNSPGDTLKCSSKHHNLLLRLIDDFIFISTSKEVAESFFARMRRGFKAYNCYMNLDKFGLNFNVENPPPSQRFFTGADGLRFIPWSGLLINCETLEIQADYTRYWGAHISSSITFKAGDKPGRTLKKKLCDYMRPKCHPLFYDSNINSQAIVSLNAYQAFLLSAMKFHCYLRAMESSSRQSWTYIFDKILLSLRLIKKRMHELGDRLSIKPVLKLNNADVVWLGLYAYIKVLKKKQSRYGELIYLLKGKIAKHRVDDASPHLRYAVDDSHSSMFWKIKY
;
A
#
# COMPACT_ATOMS: atom_id res chain seq x y z
N MET A 1 19.44 -42.99 -21.76
CA MET A 1 18.15 -42.81 -22.46
C MET A 1 17.29 -44.02 -22.14
N GLN A 2 16.36 -43.87 -21.19
CA GLN A 2 15.27 -44.81 -20.94
C GLN A 2 13.96 -44.11 -21.37
N PRO A 3 12.94 -44.83 -21.88
CA PRO A 3 11.75 -44.20 -22.43
C PRO A 3 10.78 -43.76 -21.33
N ASN A 4 10.10 -42.64 -21.56
CA ASN A 4 8.93 -42.20 -20.80
C ASN A 4 7.79 -43.22 -20.93
N GLU A 5 7.28 -43.72 -19.80
CA GLU A 5 5.95 -44.32 -19.73
C GLU A 5 4.91 -43.20 -19.70
N GLU A 6 4.20 -43.02 -20.82
CA GLU A 6 2.98 -42.20 -20.88
C GLU A 6 1.84 -42.95 -20.17
N LEU A 7 1.29 -42.32 -19.13
CA LEU A 7 0.06 -42.76 -18.47
C LEU A 7 -1.09 -42.73 -19.49
N ARG A 8 -1.76 -43.87 -19.70
CA ARG A 8 -2.87 -43.97 -20.66
C ARG A 8 -4.11 -43.29 -20.11
N HIS A 9 -4.86 -42.64 -21.00
CA HIS A 9 -6.08 -41.88 -20.74
C HIS A 9 -7.19 -42.67 -20.01
N SER A 10 -7.12 -44.01 -19.98
CA SER A 10 -8.04 -44.90 -19.26
C SER A 10 -7.81 -44.97 -17.74
N ASP A 11 -6.59 -44.64 -17.27
CA ASP A 11 -6.24 -44.75 -15.85
C ASP A 11 -6.75 -43.55 -15.02
N VAL A 12 -7.09 -42.44 -15.70
CA VAL A 12 -7.60 -41.21 -15.08
C VAL A 12 -9.11 -41.30 -14.80
N GLU A 13 -9.87 -42.04 -15.62
CA GLU A 13 -11.33 -42.18 -15.42
C GLU A 13 -11.69 -43.14 -14.27
N SER A 14 -10.83 -44.11 -13.95
CA SER A 14 -11.04 -45.03 -12.81
C SER A 14 -10.97 -44.31 -11.44
N LEU A 15 -10.30 -43.16 -11.34
CA LEU A 15 -10.16 -42.40 -10.09
C LEU A 15 -11.34 -41.46 -9.81
N LEU A 16 -12.19 -41.19 -10.81
CA LEU A 16 -13.31 -40.24 -10.71
C LEU A 16 -14.69 -40.90 -10.48
N SER A 17 -14.77 -42.24 -10.40
CA SER A 17 -16.05 -42.98 -10.24
C SER A 17 -16.36 -43.45 -8.80
N SER A 18 -15.50 -43.18 -7.81
CA SER A 18 -15.77 -43.58 -6.43
C SER A 18 -16.69 -42.59 -5.69
N LYS A 19 -18.01 -42.81 -5.78
CA LYS A 19 -18.99 -42.16 -4.89
C LYS A 19 -18.69 -42.50 -3.42
N PRO A 20 -18.70 -41.53 -2.48
CA PRO A 20 -18.55 -41.84 -1.07
C PRO A 20 -19.78 -42.59 -0.54
N LYS A 21 -19.54 -43.74 0.10
CA LYS A 21 -20.55 -44.48 0.87
C LYS A 21 -21.01 -43.62 2.05
N MET A 22 -22.30 -43.28 2.10
CA MET A 22 -22.93 -42.71 3.27
C MET A 22 -23.08 -43.80 4.34
N LEU A 23 -22.31 -43.68 5.43
CA LEU A 23 -22.53 -44.47 6.65
C LEU A 23 -23.26 -43.56 7.65
N ASN A 24 -24.58 -43.74 7.78
CA ASN A 24 -25.35 -43.12 8.85
C ASN A 24 -25.23 -43.99 10.11
N SER A 25 -24.69 -43.45 11.18
CA SER A 25 -24.87 -43.96 12.54
C SER A 25 -24.98 -42.77 13.50
N PRO A 26 -26.06 -42.65 14.28
CA PRO A 26 -26.30 -41.50 15.15
C PRO A 26 -25.68 -41.75 16.54
N GLY A 27 -24.74 -40.90 16.94
CA GLY A 27 -24.21 -40.90 18.30
C GLY A 27 -22.70 -40.70 18.33
N ASP A 28 -22.27 -39.45 18.22
CA ASP A 28 -21.08 -38.93 18.91
C ASP A 28 -20.99 -37.42 18.68
N THR A 29 -21.68 -36.68 19.57
CA THR A 29 -21.57 -35.22 19.66
C THR A 29 -20.25 -34.87 20.35
N LEU A 30 -19.13 -34.94 19.62
CA LEU A 30 -17.81 -34.58 20.13
C LEU A 30 -17.30 -33.28 19.50
N LYS A 31 -17.36 -32.23 20.34
CA LYS A 31 -16.56 -30.99 20.37
C LYS A 31 -16.61 -30.09 19.13
N CYS A 32 -17.05 -28.85 19.38
CA CYS A 32 -16.83 -27.68 18.56
C CYS A 32 -15.34 -27.57 18.19
N SER A 33 -14.96 -28.05 17.01
CA SER A 33 -13.64 -27.80 16.44
C SER A 33 -13.58 -26.32 16.07
N SER A 34 -12.85 -25.53 16.85
CA SER A 34 -12.56 -24.13 16.52
C SER A 34 -11.84 -24.11 15.18
N LYS A 35 -12.55 -23.79 14.10
CA LYS A 35 -11.95 -23.68 12.76
C LYS A 35 -10.91 -22.56 12.79
N HIS A 36 -9.63 -22.92 12.76
CA HIS A 36 -8.56 -21.95 12.57
C HIS A 36 -8.74 -21.28 11.19
N HIS A 37 -8.75 -19.96 11.19
CA HIS A 37 -8.72 -19.17 9.97
C HIS A 37 -7.28 -18.99 9.50
N ASN A 38 -7.03 -19.34 8.25
CA ASN A 38 -5.72 -19.28 7.61
C ASN A 38 -5.83 -18.55 6.27
N LEU A 39 -4.87 -17.70 5.97
CA LEU A 39 -4.74 -16.98 4.70
C LEU A 39 -3.29 -17.08 4.22
N LEU A 40 -3.10 -17.60 3.02
CA LEU A 40 -1.82 -17.61 2.32
C LEU A 40 -1.94 -16.74 1.07
N LEU A 41 -1.09 -15.72 0.96
CA LEU A 41 -0.96 -14.92 -0.25
C LEU A 41 0.45 -15.08 -0.81
N ARG A 42 0.54 -15.16 -2.14
CA ARG A 42 1.79 -15.28 -2.89
C ARG A 42 1.81 -14.24 -4.01
N LEU A 43 2.90 -13.50 -4.11
CA LEU A 43 3.23 -12.68 -5.27
C LEU A 43 4.61 -13.08 -5.79
N ILE A 44 4.63 -13.86 -6.87
CA ILE A 44 5.86 -14.41 -7.47
C ILE A 44 6.65 -15.22 -6.42
N ASP A 45 7.64 -14.60 -5.79
CA ASP A 45 8.53 -15.21 -4.80
C ASP A 45 8.26 -14.72 -3.36
N ASP A 46 7.43 -13.69 -3.19
CA ASP A 46 7.07 -13.15 -1.88
C ASP A 46 5.82 -13.84 -1.33
N PHE A 47 5.91 -14.38 -0.11
CA PHE A 47 4.81 -15.05 0.59
C PHE A 47 4.45 -14.29 1.86
N ILE A 48 3.15 -14.23 2.17
CA ILE A 48 2.67 -13.86 3.50
C ILE A 48 1.63 -14.89 3.94
N PHE A 49 1.80 -15.38 5.17
CA PHE A 49 0.89 -16.32 5.80
C PHE A 49 0.34 -15.71 7.09
N ILE A 50 -0.98 -15.69 7.21
CA ILE A 50 -1.71 -15.15 8.36
C ILE A 50 -2.57 -16.27 8.92
N SER A 51 -2.45 -16.53 10.21
CA SER A 51 -3.22 -17.55 10.91
C SER A 51 -3.70 -17.05 12.26
N THR A 52 -4.85 -17.58 12.68
CA THR A 52 -5.37 -17.44 14.05
C THR A 52 -4.83 -18.51 15.01
N SER A 53 -4.04 -19.48 14.52
CA SER A 53 -3.29 -20.43 15.36
C SER A 53 -1.79 -20.19 15.21
N LYS A 54 -1.14 -20.01 16.35
CA LYS A 54 0.31 -19.85 16.43
C LYS A 54 1.01 -21.13 15.94
N GLU A 55 0.50 -22.29 16.31
CA GLU A 55 1.05 -23.60 15.97
C GLU A 55 1.06 -23.83 14.46
N VAL A 56 -0.03 -23.44 13.77
CA VAL A 56 -0.13 -23.51 12.31
C VAL A 56 0.86 -22.53 11.65
N ALA A 57 0.99 -21.30 12.18
CA ALA A 57 1.95 -20.32 11.68
C ALA A 57 3.42 -20.76 11.87
N GLU A 58 3.74 -21.36 13.02
CA GLU A 58 5.05 -21.93 13.32
C GLU A 58 5.37 -23.11 12.40
N SER A 59 4.41 -24.01 12.17
CA SER A 59 4.56 -25.13 11.24
C SER A 59 4.80 -24.66 9.80
N PHE A 60 4.08 -23.62 9.36
CA PHE A 60 4.31 -22.99 8.07
C PHE A 60 5.71 -22.37 7.99
N PHE A 61 6.13 -21.60 8.99
CA PHE A 61 7.47 -21.02 9.06
C PHE A 61 8.56 -22.09 9.01
N ALA A 62 8.45 -23.15 9.82
CA ALA A 62 9.41 -24.25 9.84
C ALA A 62 9.51 -24.94 8.47
N ARG A 63 8.39 -25.14 7.78
CA ARG A 63 8.35 -25.70 6.42
C ARG A 63 9.06 -24.78 5.41
N MET A 64 8.78 -23.48 5.44
CA MET A 64 9.39 -22.50 4.53
C MET A 64 10.89 -22.33 4.79
N ARG A 65 11.30 -22.33 6.05
CA ARG A 65 12.71 -22.24 6.47
C ARG A 65 13.52 -23.46 6.05
N ARG A 66 12.95 -24.66 6.18
CA ARG A 66 13.58 -25.91 5.71
C ARG A 66 13.79 -25.93 4.19
N GLY A 67 12.97 -25.19 3.45
CA GLY A 67 12.96 -25.19 2.00
C GLY A 67 12.37 -26.47 1.39
N PHE A 68 12.32 -26.50 0.07
CA PHE A 68 11.77 -27.59 -0.73
C PHE A 68 12.91 -28.23 -1.53
N LYS A 69 13.70 -29.09 -0.85
CA LYS A 69 14.93 -29.69 -1.37
C LYS A 69 14.74 -30.42 -2.71
N ALA A 70 13.63 -31.13 -2.88
CA ALA A 70 13.31 -31.85 -4.11
C ALA A 70 13.26 -30.94 -5.36
N TYR A 71 13.05 -29.63 -5.18
CA TYR A 71 12.98 -28.64 -6.24
C TYR A 71 14.14 -27.62 -6.18
N ASN A 72 15.16 -27.87 -5.34
CA ASN A 72 16.25 -26.94 -5.09
C ASN A 72 15.79 -25.50 -4.74
N CYS A 73 14.64 -25.40 -4.05
CA CYS A 73 13.99 -24.13 -3.75
C CYS A 73 14.16 -23.79 -2.26
N TYR A 74 14.74 -22.62 -2.00
CA TYR A 74 15.04 -22.15 -0.64
C TYR A 74 14.62 -20.70 -0.48
N MET A 75 14.30 -20.34 0.76
CA MET A 75 13.93 -18.97 1.12
C MET A 75 15.16 -18.22 1.63
N ASN A 76 15.23 -16.92 1.34
CA ASN A 76 16.26 -16.06 1.90
C ASN A 76 16.00 -15.86 3.40
N LEU A 77 16.91 -16.36 4.25
CA LEU A 77 16.77 -16.35 5.70
C LEU A 77 16.71 -14.94 6.30
N ASP A 78 17.32 -13.95 5.65
CA ASP A 78 17.34 -12.56 6.12
C ASP A 78 16.02 -11.82 5.83
N LYS A 79 15.15 -12.41 4.99
CA LYS A 79 13.90 -11.79 4.55
C LYS A 79 12.67 -12.24 5.32
N PHE A 80 12.81 -13.14 6.30
CA PHE A 80 11.70 -13.58 7.13
C PHE A 80 11.23 -12.46 8.08
N GLY A 81 9.92 -12.43 8.33
CA GLY A 81 9.29 -11.58 9.35
C GLY A 81 8.24 -12.39 10.10
N LEU A 82 8.27 -12.36 11.43
CA LEU A 82 7.39 -13.13 12.32
C LEU A 82 6.86 -12.24 13.44
N ASN A 83 5.54 -12.09 13.56
CA ASN A 83 4.93 -11.25 14.62
C ASN A 83 4.76 -11.99 15.95
N PHE A 84 5.34 -13.20 16.08
CA PHE A 84 5.32 -14.04 17.27
C PHE A 84 6.72 -14.59 17.56
N ASN A 85 6.92 -15.03 18.81
CA ASN A 85 8.17 -15.63 19.26
C ASN A 85 8.27 -17.10 18.82
N VAL A 86 9.46 -17.48 18.36
CA VAL A 86 9.85 -18.85 17.99
C VAL A 86 11.17 -19.20 18.66
N GLU A 87 11.41 -20.47 18.96
CA GLU A 87 12.64 -20.94 19.64
C GLU A 87 13.91 -20.58 18.86
N ASN A 88 13.86 -20.69 17.53
CA ASN A 88 14.97 -20.40 16.65
C ASN A 88 14.57 -19.26 15.67
N PRO A 89 14.66 -17.99 16.08
CA PRO A 89 14.26 -16.87 15.23
C PRO A 89 15.16 -16.75 14.00
N PRO A 90 14.66 -16.14 12.90
CA PRO A 90 15.51 -15.81 11.75
C PRO A 90 16.60 -14.81 12.15
N PRO A 91 17.74 -14.78 11.43
CA PRO A 91 18.86 -13.88 11.73
C PRO A 91 18.48 -12.40 11.76
N SER A 92 17.55 -12.02 10.87
CA SER A 92 16.93 -10.70 10.86
C SER A 92 15.42 -10.83 10.81
N GLN A 93 14.73 -9.97 11.56
CA GLN A 93 13.29 -9.83 11.46
C GLN A 93 12.93 -8.65 10.57
N ARG A 94 12.28 -8.92 9.45
CA ARG A 94 11.82 -7.90 8.50
C ARG A 94 10.54 -7.22 9.00
N PHE A 95 10.66 -6.38 10.02
CA PHE A 95 9.59 -5.47 10.45
C PHE A 95 9.89 -4.03 10.09
N PHE A 96 8.85 -3.28 9.80
CA PHE A 96 8.88 -1.84 9.93
C PHE A 96 8.20 -1.46 11.25
N THR A 97 8.88 -0.67 12.07
CA THR A 97 8.31 -0.09 13.29
C THR A 97 8.22 1.42 13.09
N GLY A 98 7.01 1.96 13.17
CA GLY A 98 6.76 3.39 13.10
C GLY A 98 7.30 4.12 14.33
N ALA A 99 7.44 5.44 14.25
CA ALA A 99 7.81 6.26 15.40
C ALA A 99 6.73 6.26 16.52
N ASP A 100 5.51 5.85 16.17
CA ASP A 100 4.36 5.60 17.04
C ASP A 100 4.41 4.22 17.73
N GLY A 101 5.44 3.41 17.47
CA GLY A 101 5.58 2.07 18.02
C GLY A 101 4.78 0.99 17.28
N LEU A 102 3.98 1.36 16.28
CA LEU A 102 3.19 0.40 15.51
C LEU A 102 4.09 -0.49 14.65
N ARG A 103 3.79 -1.78 14.62
CA ARG A 103 4.56 -2.78 13.89
C ARG A 103 3.84 -3.23 12.63
N PHE A 104 4.61 -3.32 11.56
CA PHE A 104 4.10 -3.70 10.24
C PHE A 104 4.94 -4.81 9.62
N ILE A 105 4.28 -5.77 8.98
CA ILE A 105 4.91 -6.73 8.07
C ILE A 105 4.97 -6.07 6.68
N PRO A 106 6.16 -5.81 6.13
CA PRO A 106 6.30 -5.35 4.76
C PRO A 106 6.09 -6.52 3.79
N TRP A 107 5.15 -6.38 2.86
CA TRP A 107 4.90 -7.39 1.83
C TRP A 107 4.55 -6.73 0.50
N SER A 108 5.36 -6.98 -0.54
CA SER A 108 5.09 -6.53 -1.92
C SER A 108 4.79 -5.02 -2.08
N GLY A 109 5.42 -4.16 -1.27
CA GLY A 109 5.21 -2.71 -1.29
C GLY A 109 4.02 -2.22 -0.47
N LEU A 110 3.46 -3.09 0.38
CA LEU A 110 2.46 -2.81 1.40
C LEU A 110 3.09 -2.92 2.79
N LEU A 111 2.53 -2.18 3.75
CA LEU A 111 2.75 -2.35 5.17
C LEU A 111 1.44 -2.84 5.78
N ILE A 112 1.45 -4.05 6.33
CA ILE A 112 0.27 -4.66 6.95
C ILE A 112 0.47 -4.58 8.46
N ASN A 113 -0.45 -3.91 9.16
CA ASN A 113 -0.40 -3.77 10.61
C ASN A 113 -0.50 -5.17 11.27
N CYS A 114 0.41 -5.46 12.21
CA CYS A 114 0.50 -6.79 12.81
C CYS A 114 -0.67 -7.16 13.72
N GLU A 115 -1.44 -6.16 14.18
CA GLU A 115 -2.56 -6.31 15.11
C GLU A 115 -3.91 -6.09 14.41
N THR A 116 -4.02 -5.02 13.61
CA THR A 116 -5.31 -4.63 13.00
C THR A 116 -5.49 -5.15 11.59
N LEU A 117 -4.43 -5.65 10.95
CA LEU A 117 -4.38 -6.04 9.53
C LEU A 117 -4.72 -4.90 8.54
N GLU A 118 -4.81 -3.66 9.03
CA GLU A 118 -4.98 -2.49 8.19
C GLU A 118 -3.76 -2.28 7.28
N ILE A 119 -4.01 -1.74 6.09
CA ILE A 119 -3.06 -1.75 4.98
C ILE A 119 -2.63 -0.33 4.66
N GLN A 120 -1.32 -0.13 4.71
CA GLN A 120 -0.67 1.10 4.30
C GLN A 120 0.27 0.86 3.11
N ALA A 121 0.56 1.93 2.37
CA ALA A 121 1.56 1.85 1.31
C ALA A 121 2.98 1.93 1.91
N ASP A 122 3.88 1.06 1.45
CA ASP A 122 5.28 1.10 1.87
C ASP A 122 6.04 2.21 1.11
N TYR A 123 6.50 3.23 1.83
CA TYR A 123 7.34 4.31 1.30
C TYR A 123 8.82 4.18 1.73
N THR A 124 9.19 3.15 2.50
CA THR A 124 10.59 2.90 2.90
C THR A 124 11.48 2.61 1.69
N ARG A 125 10.89 2.14 0.59
CA ARG A 125 11.56 1.97 -0.71
C ARG A 125 12.16 3.24 -1.33
N TYR A 126 11.83 4.42 -0.82
CA TYR A 126 12.42 5.69 -1.23
C TYR A 126 13.62 6.10 -0.35
N TRP A 127 13.99 5.29 0.64
CA TRP A 127 15.18 5.53 1.45
C TRP A 127 16.46 5.25 0.68
N GLY A 128 17.55 5.91 1.06
CA GLY A 128 18.87 5.72 0.48
C GLY A 128 19.10 6.37 -0.90
N ALA A 129 18.04 6.82 -1.58
CA ALA A 129 18.13 7.52 -2.86
C ALA A 129 17.37 8.87 -2.83
N HIS A 130 17.77 9.79 -3.71
CA HIS A 130 17.03 11.03 -3.92
C HIS A 130 15.78 10.74 -4.76
N ILE A 131 14.61 11.27 -4.38
CA ILE A 131 13.32 10.92 -5.04
C ILE A 131 13.30 11.25 -6.55
N SER A 132 14.18 12.15 -7.00
CA SER A 132 14.35 12.48 -8.42
C SER A 132 14.79 11.29 -9.28
N SER A 133 15.38 10.25 -8.70
CA SER A 133 15.68 9.00 -9.45
C SER A 133 14.42 8.19 -9.77
N SER A 134 13.29 8.50 -9.12
CA SER A 134 12.01 7.81 -9.30
C SER A 134 11.02 8.53 -10.23
N ILE A 135 11.51 9.52 -10.97
CA ILE A 135 10.72 10.29 -11.95
C ILE A 135 11.39 10.23 -13.33
N THR A 136 10.58 9.96 -14.35
CA THR A 136 11.06 9.93 -15.74
C THR A 136 10.70 11.22 -16.45
N PHE A 137 11.72 11.87 -17.03
CA PHE A 137 11.59 13.00 -17.93
C PHE A 137 11.61 12.50 -19.37
N LYS A 138 10.64 12.92 -20.19
CA LYS A 138 10.68 12.65 -21.63
C LYS A 138 11.29 13.87 -22.30
N ALA A 139 12.36 13.68 -23.06
CA ALA A 139 12.91 14.74 -23.91
C ALA A 139 11.81 15.19 -24.89
N GLY A 140 11.53 16.49 -24.96
CA GLY A 140 10.49 17.06 -25.84
C GLY A 140 9.08 17.18 -25.25
N ASP A 141 8.81 16.68 -24.03
CA ASP A 141 7.54 17.00 -23.35
C ASP A 141 7.46 18.51 -23.11
N LYS A 142 6.35 19.18 -23.49
CA LYS A 142 6.05 20.55 -23.06
C LYS A 142 5.63 20.48 -21.58
N PRO A 143 6.52 20.74 -20.61
CA PRO A 143 6.34 20.23 -19.24
C PRO A 143 5.16 20.91 -18.51
N GLY A 144 4.85 22.15 -18.88
CA GLY A 144 3.65 22.84 -18.41
C GLY A 144 2.33 22.15 -18.80
N ARG A 145 2.26 21.52 -19.98
CA ARG A 145 1.04 20.86 -20.47
C ARG A 145 0.87 19.43 -19.94
N THR A 146 1.97 18.75 -19.61
CA THR A 146 1.95 17.38 -19.12
C THR A 146 1.92 17.26 -17.59
N LEU A 147 2.02 18.38 -16.86
CA LEU A 147 2.01 18.43 -15.39
C LEU A 147 0.84 17.63 -14.78
N LYS A 148 -0.39 17.83 -15.25
CA LYS A 148 -1.56 17.08 -14.75
C LYS A 148 -1.35 15.57 -14.89
N LYS A 149 -0.87 15.14 -16.06
CA LYS A 149 -0.62 13.73 -16.35
C LYS A 149 0.45 13.19 -15.41
N LYS A 150 1.56 13.92 -15.22
CA LYS A 150 2.65 13.53 -14.30
C LYS A 150 2.18 13.41 -12.85
N LEU A 151 1.42 14.39 -12.35
CA LEU A 151 0.83 14.34 -11.00
C LEU A 151 -0.08 13.11 -10.84
N CYS A 152 -0.93 12.83 -11.82
CA CYS A 152 -1.75 11.63 -11.80
C CYS A 152 -0.92 10.34 -11.86
N ASP A 153 0.14 10.29 -12.66
CA ASP A 153 1.00 9.11 -12.80
C ASP A 153 1.82 8.85 -11.53
N TYR A 154 2.23 9.89 -10.79
CA TYR A 154 2.86 9.76 -9.48
C TYR A 154 1.92 9.18 -8.42
N MET A 155 0.65 9.62 -8.46
CA MET A 155 -0.38 9.18 -7.52
C MET A 155 -0.98 7.81 -7.86
N ARG A 156 -1.06 7.44 -9.14
CA ARG A 156 -1.80 6.26 -9.62
C ARG A 156 -1.45 4.96 -8.87
N PRO A 157 -0.18 4.61 -8.61
CA PRO A 157 0.16 3.40 -7.84
C PRO A 157 -0.31 3.46 -6.38
N LYS A 158 -0.47 4.67 -5.83
CA LYS A 158 -0.90 4.92 -4.44
C LYS A 158 -2.41 5.16 -4.33
N CYS A 159 -3.13 5.29 -5.44
CA CYS A 159 -4.58 5.40 -5.49
C CYS A 159 -5.27 4.04 -5.69
N HIS A 160 -4.65 2.92 -5.28
CA HIS A 160 -5.30 1.62 -5.33
C HIS A 160 -6.40 1.53 -4.25
N PRO A 161 -7.63 1.04 -4.54
CA PRO A 161 -8.72 1.00 -3.57
C PRO A 161 -8.45 0.26 -2.27
N LEU A 162 -7.52 -0.70 -2.29
CA LEU A 162 -7.03 -1.41 -1.09
C LEU A 162 -6.64 -0.47 0.07
N PHE A 163 -6.13 0.73 -0.23
CA PHE A 163 -5.71 1.71 0.80
C PHE A 163 -6.85 2.57 1.35
N TYR A 164 -8.01 2.58 0.68
CA TYR A 164 -9.09 3.53 0.95
C TYR A 164 -10.45 2.86 1.21
N ASP A 165 -10.54 1.54 1.03
CA ASP A 165 -11.74 0.77 1.35
C ASP A 165 -11.94 0.73 2.86
N SER A 166 -13.07 1.27 3.30
CA SER A 166 -13.47 1.39 4.70
C SER A 166 -14.00 0.08 5.29
N ASN A 167 -14.10 -0.98 4.47
CA ASN A 167 -14.30 -2.35 4.96
C ASN A 167 -12.99 -2.99 5.46
N ILE A 168 -11.84 -2.46 5.02
CA ILE A 168 -10.51 -2.98 5.36
C ILE A 168 -9.79 -2.05 6.34
N ASN A 169 -9.92 -0.73 6.13
CA ASN A 169 -9.18 0.27 6.88
C ASN A 169 -10.12 1.18 7.65
N SER A 170 -9.74 1.53 8.87
CA SER A 170 -10.41 2.57 9.64
C SER A 170 -10.31 3.93 8.93
N GLN A 171 -11.19 4.85 9.29
CA GLN A 171 -11.21 6.19 8.72
C GLN A 171 -9.89 6.95 8.97
N ALA A 172 -9.22 6.69 10.09
CA ALA A 172 -7.90 7.22 10.42
C ALA A 172 -6.84 6.74 9.41
N ILE A 173 -6.79 5.44 9.13
CA ILE A 173 -5.83 4.87 8.17
C ILE A 173 -6.16 5.25 6.72
N VAL A 174 -7.43 5.30 6.33
CA VAL A 174 -7.83 5.80 5.00
C VAL A 174 -7.33 7.24 4.79
N SER A 175 -7.45 8.09 5.82
CA SER A 175 -7.00 9.48 5.78
C SER A 175 -5.48 9.58 5.75
N LEU A 176 -4.78 8.77 6.54
CA LEU A 176 -3.32 8.69 6.57
C LEU A 176 -2.77 8.22 5.22
N ASN A 177 -3.34 7.19 4.60
CA ASN A 177 -2.94 6.71 3.28
C ASN A 177 -3.10 7.81 2.21
N ALA A 178 -4.21 8.55 2.24
CA ALA A 178 -4.42 9.68 1.34
C ALA A 178 -3.36 10.77 1.56
N TYR A 179 -3.14 11.17 2.81
CA TYR A 179 -2.15 12.16 3.18
C TYR A 179 -0.73 11.79 2.72
N GLN A 180 -0.29 10.58 3.03
CA GLN A 180 1.03 10.07 2.64
C GLN A 180 1.20 9.98 1.12
N ALA A 181 0.15 9.56 0.40
CA ALA A 181 0.18 9.58 -1.07
C ALA A 181 0.39 11.00 -1.61
N PHE A 182 -0.29 11.99 -1.01
CA PHE A 182 -0.12 13.38 -1.38
C PHE A 182 1.23 13.98 -0.97
N LEU A 183 1.83 13.54 0.14
CA LEU A 183 3.21 13.90 0.50
C LEU A 183 4.19 13.44 -0.59
N LEU A 184 4.08 12.18 -1.02
CA LEU A 184 4.92 11.65 -2.11
C LEU A 184 4.72 12.46 -3.40
N SER A 185 3.47 12.76 -3.75
CA SER A 185 3.13 13.55 -4.93
C SER A 185 3.73 14.94 -4.87
N ALA A 186 3.65 15.63 -3.73
CA ALA A 186 4.24 16.95 -3.54
C ALA A 186 5.77 16.93 -3.64
N MET A 187 6.43 15.88 -3.12
CA MET A 187 7.89 15.72 -3.24
C MET A 187 8.29 15.50 -4.70
N LYS A 188 7.60 14.62 -5.43
CA LYS A 188 7.85 14.39 -6.86
C LYS A 188 7.53 15.62 -7.71
N PHE A 189 6.47 16.36 -7.36
CA PHE A 189 6.12 17.63 -7.97
C PHE A 189 7.25 18.66 -7.83
N HIS A 190 7.85 18.78 -6.65
CA HIS A 190 9.02 19.66 -6.45
C HIS A 190 10.16 19.30 -7.41
N CYS A 191 10.56 18.01 -7.45
CA CYS A 191 11.64 17.56 -8.31
C CYS A 191 11.30 17.75 -9.79
N TYR A 192 10.06 17.50 -10.19
CA TYR A 192 9.59 17.72 -11.55
C TYR A 192 9.70 19.20 -11.96
N LEU A 193 9.17 20.12 -11.15
CA LEU A 193 9.26 21.56 -11.42
C LEU A 193 10.69 22.09 -11.37
N ARG A 194 11.56 21.52 -10.54
CA ARG A 194 12.97 21.93 -10.44
C ARG A 194 13.74 21.56 -11.70
N ALA A 195 13.41 20.44 -12.32
CA ALA A 195 14.03 19.99 -13.57
C ALA A 195 13.46 20.68 -14.83
N MET A 196 12.41 21.49 -14.69
CA MET A 196 11.85 22.27 -15.80
C MET A 196 12.64 23.56 -16.05
N GLU A 197 12.90 23.87 -17.32
CA GLU A 197 13.45 25.16 -17.74
C GLU A 197 12.52 26.33 -17.36
N SER A 198 13.10 27.44 -16.90
CA SER A 198 12.39 28.63 -16.39
C SER A 198 11.41 29.24 -17.41
N SER A 199 11.72 29.12 -18.70
CA SER A 199 10.94 29.61 -19.84
C SER A 199 9.59 28.90 -20.06
N SER A 200 9.36 27.76 -19.39
CA SER A 200 8.16 26.93 -19.55
C SER A 200 7.14 27.03 -18.41
N ARG A 201 7.39 27.91 -17.43
CA ARG A 201 6.58 27.99 -16.20
C ARG A 201 5.20 28.57 -16.47
N GLN A 202 4.19 27.75 -16.25
CA GLN A 202 2.79 28.16 -16.22
C GLN A 202 2.51 29.03 -14.98
N SER A 203 1.41 29.78 -14.98
CA SER A 203 0.99 30.54 -13.80
C SER A 203 0.79 29.63 -12.58
N TRP A 204 1.00 30.18 -11.38
CA TRP A 204 0.77 29.43 -10.15
C TRP A 204 -0.69 29.03 -9.96
N THR A 205 -1.63 29.82 -10.49
CA THR A 205 -3.05 29.48 -10.55
C THR A 205 -3.31 28.23 -11.39
N TYR A 206 -2.70 28.12 -12.57
CA TYR A 206 -2.80 26.93 -13.42
C TYR A 206 -2.23 25.70 -12.73
N ILE A 207 -1.07 25.84 -12.10
CA ILE A 207 -0.40 24.75 -11.35
C ILE A 207 -1.28 24.30 -10.18
N PHE A 208 -1.81 25.24 -9.42
CA PHE A 208 -2.72 25.00 -8.30
C PHE A 208 -3.96 24.20 -8.75
N ASP A 209 -4.56 24.56 -9.90
CA ASP A 209 -5.69 23.81 -10.46
C ASP A 209 -5.31 22.37 -10.83
N LYS A 210 -4.09 22.15 -11.35
CA LYS A 210 -3.63 20.79 -11.68
C LYS A 210 -3.41 19.95 -10.43
N ILE A 211 -2.90 20.56 -9.34
CA ILE A 211 -2.80 19.90 -8.04
C ILE A 211 -4.19 19.46 -7.58
N LEU A 212 -5.17 20.37 -7.52
CA LEU A 212 -6.55 20.05 -7.10
C LEU A 212 -7.19 18.96 -7.95
N LEU A 213 -6.99 18.97 -9.27
CA LEU A 213 -7.49 17.92 -10.16
C LEU A 213 -6.85 16.55 -9.86
N SER A 214 -5.56 16.52 -9.51
CA SER A 214 -4.87 15.27 -9.19
C SER A 214 -5.37 14.66 -7.86
N LEU A 215 -5.81 15.47 -6.91
CA LEU A 215 -6.36 14.99 -5.63
C LEU A 215 -7.62 14.14 -5.81
N ARG A 216 -8.39 14.40 -6.89
CA ARG A 216 -9.62 13.64 -7.22
C ARG A 216 -9.35 12.22 -7.70
N LEU A 217 -8.08 11.85 -7.93
CA LEU A 217 -7.72 10.55 -8.49
C LEU A 217 -8.12 9.39 -7.57
N ILE A 218 -8.05 9.56 -6.24
CA ILE A 218 -8.46 8.52 -5.28
C ILE A 218 -9.91 8.10 -5.54
N LYS A 219 -10.84 9.05 -5.53
CA LYS A 219 -12.27 8.78 -5.77
C LYS A 219 -12.52 8.17 -7.15
N LYS A 220 -11.82 8.67 -8.18
CA LYS A 220 -11.90 8.10 -9.54
C LYS A 220 -11.49 6.62 -9.56
N ARG A 221 -10.40 6.27 -8.89
CA ARG A 221 -9.88 4.89 -8.86
C ARG A 221 -10.74 3.94 -8.03
N MET A 222 -11.41 4.43 -6.99
CA MET A 222 -12.41 3.66 -6.24
C MET A 222 -13.56 3.21 -7.15
N HIS A 223 -14.07 4.11 -7.99
CA HIS A 223 -15.15 3.79 -8.94
C HIS A 223 -14.68 2.81 -10.03
N GLU A 224 -13.53 3.07 -10.67
CA GLU A 224 -13.01 2.24 -11.77
C GLU A 224 -12.78 0.77 -11.37
N LEU A 225 -12.47 0.48 -10.10
CA LEU A 225 -12.32 -0.90 -9.64
C LEU A 225 -13.68 -1.60 -9.49
N GLY A 226 -14.68 -0.86 -9.02
CA GLY A 226 -16.07 -1.31 -8.92
C GLY A 226 -16.59 -1.87 -10.22
N ASP A 227 -16.33 -1.14 -11.30
CA ASP A 227 -16.77 -1.51 -12.64
C ASP A 227 -16.03 -2.75 -13.19
N ARG A 228 -14.78 -2.98 -12.77
CA ARG A 228 -13.91 -4.01 -13.37
C ARG A 228 -13.96 -5.36 -12.69
N LEU A 229 -14.09 -5.40 -11.36
CA LEU A 229 -13.94 -6.64 -10.58
C LEU A 229 -15.23 -7.07 -9.85
N SER A 230 -16.33 -6.34 -10.04
CA SER A 230 -17.58 -6.55 -9.29
C SER A 230 -17.43 -6.46 -7.76
N ILE A 231 -16.29 -5.95 -7.27
CA ILE A 231 -16.03 -5.63 -5.87
C ILE A 231 -16.40 -4.17 -5.68
N LYS A 232 -17.29 -3.86 -4.73
CA LYS A 232 -17.70 -2.47 -4.45
C LYS A 232 -16.96 -1.93 -3.22
N PRO A 233 -15.75 -1.34 -3.38
CA PRO A 233 -15.04 -0.78 -2.24
C PRO A 233 -15.78 0.42 -1.67
N VAL A 234 -15.74 0.60 -0.35
CA VAL A 234 -16.48 1.67 0.33
C VAL A 234 -15.52 2.80 0.67
N LEU A 235 -15.74 4.00 0.12
CA LEU A 235 -14.98 5.20 0.49
C LEU A 235 -15.81 6.10 1.43
N LYS A 236 -15.55 6.03 2.75
CA LYS A 236 -16.17 6.96 3.72
C LYS A 236 -15.52 8.35 3.75
N LEU A 237 -14.29 8.48 3.22
CA LEU A 237 -13.59 9.76 3.18
C LEU A 237 -14.24 10.72 2.18
N ASN A 238 -14.76 11.84 2.69
CA ASN A 238 -15.48 12.80 1.86
C ASN A 238 -14.54 13.65 0.99
N ASN A 239 -15.10 14.32 -0.02
CA ASN A 239 -14.30 15.12 -0.96
C ASN A 239 -13.57 16.31 -0.32
N ALA A 240 -14.17 16.94 0.70
CA ALA A 240 -13.57 18.08 1.38
C ALA A 240 -12.33 17.64 2.17
N ASP A 241 -12.41 16.50 2.86
CA ASP A 241 -11.31 15.88 3.59
C ASP A 241 -10.16 15.50 2.66
N VAL A 242 -10.46 14.86 1.50
CA VAL A 242 -9.44 14.52 0.50
C VAL A 242 -8.70 15.78 0.02
N VAL A 243 -9.43 16.85 -0.28
CA VAL A 243 -8.85 18.11 -0.71
C VAL A 243 -8.01 18.71 0.41
N TRP A 244 -8.51 18.72 1.65
CA TRP A 244 -7.78 19.26 2.79
C TRP A 244 -6.46 18.52 3.04
N LEU A 245 -6.48 17.19 3.08
CA LEU A 245 -5.29 16.36 3.26
C LEU A 245 -4.26 16.62 2.16
N GLY A 246 -4.72 16.74 0.91
CA GLY A 246 -3.85 17.05 -0.22
C GLY A 246 -3.22 18.43 -0.12
N LEU A 247 -4.01 19.46 0.18
CA LEU A 247 -3.50 20.81 0.36
C LEU A 247 -2.49 20.88 1.53
N TYR A 248 -2.81 20.23 2.65
CA TYR A 248 -1.95 20.20 3.84
C TYR A 248 -0.61 19.53 3.53
N ALA A 249 -0.64 18.39 2.82
CA ALA A 249 0.57 17.68 2.38
C ALA A 249 1.46 18.55 1.47
N TYR A 250 0.86 19.21 0.46
CA TYR A 250 1.59 20.10 -0.44
C TYR A 250 2.21 21.29 0.31
N ILE A 251 1.46 21.93 1.21
CA ILE A 251 2.00 23.02 2.03
C ILE A 251 3.18 22.53 2.87
N LYS A 252 3.06 21.37 3.54
CA LYS A 252 4.13 20.82 4.40
C LYS A 252 5.41 20.58 3.62
N VAL A 253 5.32 20.00 2.43
CA VAL A 253 6.47 19.71 1.58
C VAL A 253 7.07 20.99 0.98
N LEU A 254 6.23 21.89 0.46
CA LEU A 254 6.68 23.09 -0.25
C LEU A 254 7.19 24.19 0.69
N LYS A 255 6.72 24.26 1.95
CA LYS A 255 7.25 25.17 2.97
C LYS A 255 8.77 25.03 3.16
N LYS A 256 9.30 23.80 3.05
CA LYS A 256 10.75 23.54 3.10
C LYS A 256 11.53 24.15 1.92
N LYS A 257 10.83 24.63 0.89
CA LYS A 257 11.37 25.24 -0.33
C LYS A 257 10.69 26.60 -0.62
N GLN A 258 10.28 27.32 0.44
CA GLN A 258 9.37 28.48 0.35
C GLN A 258 9.83 29.60 -0.60
N SER A 259 11.13 29.84 -0.73
CA SER A 259 11.68 30.89 -1.61
C SER A 259 11.26 30.72 -3.08
N ARG A 260 10.96 29.49 -3.50
CA ARG A 260 10.46 29.19 -4.86
C ARG A 260 8.95 29.18 -4.98
N TYR A 261 8.24 28.87 -3.90
CA TYR A 261 6.82 28.51 -3.93
C TYR A 261 5.93 29.46 -3.13
N GLY A 262 6.41 30.65 -2.75
CA GLY A 262 5.67 31.60 -1.90
C GLY A 262 4.24 31.86 -2.39
N GLU A 263 4.06 32.18 -3.67
CA GLU A 263 2.74 32.45 -4.26
C GLU A 263 1.85 31.19 -4.29
N LEU A 264 2.39 30.03 -4.67
CA LEU A 264 1.63 28.78 -4.63
C LEU A 264 1.23 28.40 -3.20
N ILE A 265 2.12 28.57 -2.22
CA ILE A 265 1.82 28.33 -0.80
C ILE A 265 0.71 29.27 -0.34
N TYR A 266 0.72 30.54 -0.77
CA TYR A 266 -0.34 31.49 -0.48
C TYR A 266 -1.69 31.01 -1.04
N LEU A 267 -1.75 30.58 -2.31
CA LEU A 267 -2.97 30.01 -2.91
C LEU A 267 -3.46 28.77 -2.17
N LEU A 268 -2.56 27.84 -1.83
CA LEU A 268 -2.88 26.63 -1.07
C LEU A 268 -3.45 26.96 0.31
N LYS A 269 -2.81 27.87 1.06
CA LYS A 269 -3.28 28.34 2.37
C LYS A 269 -4.63 29.03 2.28
N GLY A 270 -4.82 29.90 1.28
CA GLY A 270 -6.10 30.58 1.05
C GLY A 270 -7.23 29.60 0.75
N LYS A 271 -6.95 28.47 0.08
CA LYS A 271 -7.93 27.40 -0.13
C LYS A 271 -8.20 26.61 1.15
N ILE A 272 -7.18 26.31 1.96
CA ILE A 272 -7.35 25.65 3.27
C ILE A 272 -8.19 26.52 4.21
N ALA A 273 -7.95 27.83 4.29
CA ALA A 273 -8.68 28.70 5.21
C ALA A 273 -10.19 28.79 4.92
N LYS A 274 -10.59 28.50 3.67
CA LYS A 274 -12.01 28.40 3.27
C LYS A 274 -12.64 27.06 3.69
N HIS A 275 -11.83 26.04 3.97
CA HIS A 275 -12.29 24.87 4.69
C HIS A 275 -12.30 25.24 6.18
N ARG A 276 -13.44 25.10 6.87
CA ARG A 276 -13.51 25.30 8.33
C ARG A 276 -12.74 24.17 9.00
N VAL A 277 -11.50 24.43 9.39
CA VAL A 277 -10.50 23.43 9.82
C VAL A 277 -10.25 23.46 11.32
N ASP A 278 -10.79 24.45 12.02
CA ASP A 278 -10.55 24.62 13.45
C ASP A 278 -11.09 23.43 14.28
N ASP A 279 -12.05 22.67 13.72
CA ASP A 279 -12.49 21.36 14.20
C ASP A 279 -12.07 20.21 13.26
N ALA A 280 -10.79 20.15 12.86
CA ALA A 280 -10.28 19.00 12.10
C ALA A 280 -10.69 17.71 12.81
N SER A 281 -11.48 16.87 12.12
CA SER A 281 -12.00 15.64 12.72
C SER A 281 -10.85 14.74 13.22
N PRO A 282 -11.10 13.84 14.18
CA PRO A 282 -10.06 12.99 14.77
C PRO A 282 -9.22 12.24 13.73
N HIS A 283 -9.83 11.77 12.63
CA HIS A 283 -9.12 11.08 11.54
C HIS A 283 -8.17 11.98 10.75
N LEU A 284 -8.50 13.27 10.59
CA LEU A 284 -7.63 14.23 9.91
C LEU A 284 -6.44 14.62 10.79
N ARG A 285 -6.69 14.83 12.09
CA ARG A 285 -5.63 15.10 13.08
C ARG A 285 -4.65 13.93 13.15
N TYR A 286 -5.18 12.70 13.24
CA TYR A 286 -4.37 11.48 13.16
C TYR A 286 -3.54 11.43 11.87
N ALA A 287 -4.16 11.67 10.70
CA ALA A 287 -3.45 11.56 9.43
C ALA A 287 -2.24 12.52 9.30
N VAL A 288 -2.33 13.72 9.86
CA VAL A 288 -1.28 14.76 9.68
C VAL A 288 -0.23 14.79 10.79
N ASP A 289 -0.40 14.00 11.85
CA ASP A 289 0.61 13.83 12.89
C ASP A 289 1.93 13.31 12.29
N ASP A 290 3.03 13.94 12.67
CA ASP A 290 4.35 13.67 12.13
C ASP A 290 4.87 12.26 12.46
N SER A 291 4.43 11.68 13.58
CA SER A 291 4.82 10.34 14.04
C SER A 291 4.34 9.25 13.06
N HIS A 292 3.09 9.35 12.60
CA HIS A 292 2.45 8.41 11.68
C HIS A 292 2.98 8.51 10.23
N SER A 293 3.73 9.57 9.90
CA SER A 293 4.39 9.74 8.60
C SER A 293 5.91 9.79 8.70
N SER A 294 6.47 9.31 9.80
CA SER A 294 7.92 9.36 10.10
C SER A 294 8.83 8.82 9.00
N MET A 295 8.39 7.82 8.24
CA MET A 295 9.14 7.28 7.10
C MET A 295 9.43 8.31 6.00
N PHE A 296 8.58 9.33 5.84
CA PHE A 296 8.76 10.38 4.84
C PHE A 296 9.89 11.33 5.17
N TRP A 297 10.23 11.49 6.45
CA TRP A 297 11.23 12.47 6.90
C TRP A 297 12.65 12.03 6.57
N LYS A 298 12.85 10.75 6.25
CA LYS A 298 14.11 10.18 5.74
C LYS A 298 14.25 10.30 4.21
N ILE A 299 13.21 10.71 3.48
CA ILE A 299 13.23 10.82 2.02
C ILE A 299 13.90 12.12 1.59
N LYS A 300 14.90 12.03 0.71
CA LYS A 300 15.62 13.19 0.16
C LYS A 300 14.94 13.70 -1.12
N TYR A 301 14.69 15.01 -1.21
CA TYR A 301 14.04 15.66 -2.37
C TYR A 301 14.41 17.14 -2.57
#